data_AF-A0A9N9VM14-F1
#
_entry.id   AF-A0A9N9VM14-F1
#
_cell.length_a   1.000
_cell.length_b   1.000
_cell.length_c   1.000
_cell.angle_alpha   90.00
_cell.angle_beta   90.00
_cell.angle_gamma   90.00
#
_symmetry.space_group_name_H-M   'P 1'
#
loop_
_entity.id
_entity.type
_entity.pdbx_description
1 polymer ?
#
loop_
_entity_poly.entity_id
_entity_poly.type
_entity_poly.pdbx_seq_one_letter_code
_entity_poly.pdbx_strand_id
1 'polypeptide(L)'
;MPLNKDPSASLDDQLISDEATTQENSPRRPSPQKPQVFDTTTNDLNRDPTSQSETLPKPVHQESLRIPGQSAVVSWFNQQHQETILSHDVASAFIQHDAKPKNTAFFRLRVKVGQTSRRTAKHVYLFIPPEHIQSLSLHDETDTPQAGSKTKAAIRRAVGTAGVSCLSFEMRKPCLLVGPKDLDHSAQSNENQSSHFVNMLDTVKQLSSQRTFVVYLPRTTIPNGPLLSLCQAVSSPGLLASDPTLNDINGLYGGRGGVIIGQRSNDAVIPPAHRFEPQHGPTDEGLPPAYEHTGPAPPPVFTALHKGQLRQAGSKRRRTASSEIPTPATSSKCPAIAVEQPSSTTLDMIMARMEQGFGQINTRLTDIELRIGGIESRLTQLESQSSRHPQDENLDDLRYDLERQIGELREEAEDLLENRVEEGIADAKRELTDYMEDQVDDAKGDIMRKLAESSVQCSINFDFR
;
A
#
# COMPACT_ATOMS: atom_id res chain seq x y z
N MET A 1 -27.79 23.42 58.86
CA MET A 1 -29.04 23.99 59.40
C MET A 1 -29.57 24.97 58.35
N PRO A 2 -30.82 24.86 57.84
CA PRO A 2 -31.97 24.04 58.28
C PRO A 2 -32.13 22.77 57.42
N LEU A 3 -32.73 21.62 57.79
CA LEU A 3 -33.75 21.21 58.75
C LEU A 3 -35.19 21.24 58.19
N ASN A 4 -35.65 20.08 57.73
CA ASN A 4 -37.02 19.54 57.69
C ASN A 4 -37.08 18.42 56.64
N LYS A 5 -37.79 17.31 56.78
CA LYS A 5 -38.53 16.65 57.86
C LYS A 5 -38.98 15.32 57.25
N ASP A 6 -38.89 14.23 58.00
CA ASP A 6 -39.51 12.93 57.68
C ASP A 6 -41.05 13.06 57.56
N PRO A 7 -41.77 12.05 57.02
CA PRO A 7 -42.11 10.89 57.85
C PRO A 7 -42.10 9.52 57.13
N SER A 8 -41.51 8.54 57.83
CA SER A 8 -42.04 7.19 58.12
C SER A 8 -43.18 6.59 57.29
N ALA A 9 -42.95 5.39 56.76
CA ALA A 9 -43.93 4.30 56.78
C ALA A 9 -43.22 2.94 56.88
N SER A 10 -43.52 2.23 57.95
CA SER A 10 -43.18 0.84 58.25
C SER A 10 -43.93 -0.13 57.33
N LEU A 11 -43.33 -1.28 57.02
CA LEU A 11 -44.05 -2.56 57.02
C LEU A 11 -43.07 -3.73 57.09
N ASP A 12 -43.32 -4.56 58.09
CA ASP A 12 -42.70 -5.84 58.42
C ASP A 12 -42.97 -6.94 57.37
N ASP A 13 -42.28 -8.07 57.59
CA ASP A 13 -42.66 -9.43 57.22
C ASP A 13 -42.47 -9.87 55.76
N GLN A 14 -41.47 -10.73 55.49
CA GLN A 14 -41.66 -12.18 55.65
C GLN A 14 -40.41 -12.99 55.27
N LEU A 15 -40.08 -13.92 56.18
CA LEU A 15 -39.26 -15.10 55.98
C LEU A 15 -39.82 -15.98 54.85
N ILE A 16 -39.01 -16.35 53.86
CA ILE A 16 -39.06 -17.68 53.23
C ILE A 16 -37.62 -18.12 52.94
N SER A 17 -37.18 -19.08 53.73
CA SER A 17 -36.09 -20.00 53.44
C SER A 17 -36.48 -20.88 52.25
N ASP A 18 -35.55 -21.17 51.35
CA ASP A 18 -35.52 -22.49 50.70
C ASP A 18 -34.08 -22.89 50.36
N GLU A 19 -33.67 -23.99 50.98
CA GLU A 19 -32.54 -24.83 50.66
C GLU A 19 -32.72 -25.43 49.26
N ALA A 20 -31.67 -25.40 48.45
CA ALA A 20 -31.46 -26.42 47.42
C ALA A 20 -29.97 -26.70 47.27
N THR A 21 -29.52 -27.64 48.10
CA THR A 21 -28.30 -28.41 47.95
C THR A 21 -28.30 -29.13 46.59
N THR A 22 -27.29 -28.93 45.76
CA THR A 22 -26.93 -29.91 44.73
C THR A 22 -25.41 -30.09 44.73
N GLN A 23 -25.01 -31.25 45.26
CA GLN A 23 -23.70 -31.86 45.18
C GLN A 23 -23.38 -32.34 43.76
N GLU A 24 -22.10 -32.69 43.57
CA GLU A 24 -21.51 -33.51 42.51
C GLU A 24 -21.19 -32.83 41.17
N ASN A 25 -19.90 -32.51 40.97
CA ASN A 25 -19.04 -33.45 40.25
C ASN A 25 -17.54 -33.15 40.39
N SER A 26 -16.80 -34.22 40.61
CA SER A 26 -15.35 -34.25 40.86
C SER A 26 -14.49 -33.97 39.61
N PRO A 27 -13.23 -33.51 39.79
CA PRO A 27 -12.30 -33.24 38.71
C PRO A 27 -11.63 -34.52 38.17
N ARG A 28 -11.54 -34.64 36.84
CA ARG A 28 -10.77 -35.68 36.13
C ARG A 28 -9.27 -35.49 36.34
N ARG A 29 -8.63 -36.56 36.85
CA ARG A 29 -7.17 -36.75 36.88
C ARG A 29 -6.55 -36.72 35.47
N PRO A 30 -5.32 -36.19 35.32
CA PRO A 30 -4.50 -36.41 34.14
C PRO A 30 -3.79 -37.79 34.18
N SER A 31 -3.69 -38.40 33.01
CA SER A 31 -3.03 -39.70 32.77
C SER A 31 -1.49 -39.61 32.93
N PRO A 32 -0.82 -40.65 33.44
CA PRO A 32 0.62 -40.66 33.63
C PRO A 32 1.39 -40.90 32.31
N GLN A 33 2.41 -40.07 32.08
CA GLN A 33 3.41 -40.20 31.03
C GLN A 33 4.28 -41.45 31.27
N LYS A 34 4.52 -42.22 30.20
CA LYS A 34 5.53 -43.29 30.17
C LYS A 34 6.93 -42.67 30.02
N PRO A 35 7.93 -43.11 30.81
CA PRO A 35 9.32 -42.74 30.59
C PRO A 35 9.91 -43.50 29.40
N GLN A 36 10.44 -42.78 28.40
CA GLN A 36 11.34 -43.36 27.41
C GLN A 36 12.76 -43.39 27.99
N VAL A 37 13.30 -44.60 28.02
CA VAL A 37 14.63 -44.95 28.51
C VAL A 37 15.67 -44.63 27.43
N PHE A 38 16.78 -44.06 27.89
CA PHE A 38 18.02 -43.87 27.16
C PHE A 38 18.63 -45.22 26.76
N ASP A 39 19.00 -45.38 25.48
CA ASP A 39 20.05 -46.32 25.09
C ASP A 39 21.26 -45.54 24.55
N THR A 40 22.22 -45.34 25.46
CA THR A 40 23.57 -44.89 25.17
C THR A 40 24.37 -46.10 24.67
N THR A 41 24.56 -46.22 23.36
CA THR A 41 25.54 -47.17 22.80
C THR A 41 26.83 -46.45 22.46
N THR A 42 27.77 -46.51 23.40
CA THR A 42 29.22 -46.53 23.17
C THR A 42 29.58 -47.69 22.24
N ASN A 43 30.27 -47.40 21.14
CA ASN A 43 31.40 -48.15 20.57
C ASN A 43 31.66 -47.68 19.13
N ASP A 44 32.80 -47.02 18.87
CA ASP A 44 33.89 -47.67 18.15
C ASP A 44 35.07 -46.70 17.94
N LEU A 45 36.11 -46.94 18.73
CA LEU A 45 37.48 -46.47 18.51
C LEU A 45 38.13 -47.40 17.48
N ASN A 46 38.19 -46.99 16.21
CA ASN A 46 39.33 -47.26 15.31
C ASN A 46 39.02 -46.74 13.91
N ARG A 47 39.69 -45.65 13.52
CA ARG A 47 39.93 -45.40 12.09
C ARG A 47 41.24 -44.65 11.89
N ASP A 48 42.03 -45.23 10.99
CA ASP A 48 43.38 -44.85 10.56
C ASP A 48 43.62 -43.36 10.29
N PRO A 49 44.83 -42.86 10.59
CA PRO A 49 45.29 -41.55 10.15
C PRO A 49 45.86 -41.64 8.73
N THR A 50 45.01 -41.72 7.72
CA THR A 50 45.44 -41.56 6.31
C THR A 50 44.95 -40.24 5.74
N SER A 51 45.86 -39.26 5.76
CA SER A 51 46.00 -38.19 4.76
C SER A 51 44.70 -37.61 4.19
N GLN A 52 43.96 -36.85 5.02
CA GLN A 52 43.03 -35.87 4.47
C GLN A 52 43.84 -34.68 3.96
N SER A 53 43.94 -34.54 2.64
CA SER A 53 44.34 -33.27 2.05
C SER A 53 43.32 -32.24 2.50
N GLU A 54 43.76 -31.31 3.32
CA GLU A 54 43.02 -30.15 3.80
C GLU A 54 42.65 -29.28 2.60
N THR A 55 41.57 -29.66 1.91
CA THR A 55 40.96 -28.82 0.87
C THR A 55 40.45 -27.58 1.57
N LEU A 56 41.20 -26.48 1.41
CA LEU A 56 40.83 -25.14 1.87
C LEU A 56 39.34 -24.95 1.63
N PRO A 57 38.52 -24.68 2.66
CA PRO A 57 37.09 -24.47 2.49
C PRO A 57 36.91 -23.35 1.46
N LYS A 58 36.29 -23.69 0.32
CA LYS A 58 35.94 -22.69 -0.70
C LYS A 58 35.22 -21.55 0.02
N PRO A 59 35.62 -20.28 -0.20
CA PRO A 59 35.03 -19.15 0.50
C PRO A 59 33.52 -19.22 0.31
N VAL A 60 32.79 -19.45 1.40
CA VAL A 60 31.34 -19.46 1.42
C VAL A 60 30.91 -18.14 0.81
N HIS A 61 30.30 -18.18 -0.37
CA HIS A 61 29.81 -17.00 -1.06
C HIS A 61 28.84 -16.33 -0.10
N GLN A 62 29.21 -15.15 0.43
CA GLN A 62 28.28 -14.34 1.22
C GLN A 62 27.14 -13.96 0.29
N GLU A 63 25.98 -14.59 0.53
CA GLU A 63 24.79 -14.42 -0.30
C GLU A 63 24.19 -13.03 -0.07
N SER A 64 24.01 -12.27 -1.15
CA SER A 64 23.23 -11.03 -1.10
C SER A 64 21.78 -11.35 -0.76
N LEU A 65 21.21 -10.67 0.23
CA LEU A 65 19.83 -10.86 0.66
C LEU A 65 18.91 -9.89 -0.07
N ARG A 66 17.77 -10.38 -0.57
CA ARG A 66 16.74 -9.53 -1.18
C ARG A 66 15.34 -10.02 -0.83
N ILE A 67 14.56 -9.17 -0.19
CA ILE A 67 13.16 -9.38 0.19
C ILE A 67 12.30 -8.36 -0.58
N PRO A 68 11.65 -8.76 -1.69
CA PRO A 68 10.99 -7.83 -2.60
C PRO A 68 9.57 -7.46 -2.14
N GLY A 69 9.45 -6.46 -1.26
CA GLY A 69 8.14 -5.83 -0.97
C GLY A 69 7.14 -6.79 -0.32
N GLN A 70 7.61 -7.63 0.60
CA GLN A 70 6.81 -8.63 1.29
C GLN A 70 5.78 -7.98 2.23
N SER A 71 4.57 -8.52 2.31
CA SER A 71 3.57 -8.07 3.29
C SER A 71 4.12 -8.22 4.71
N ALA A 72 3.91 -7.19 5.54
CA ALA A 72 4.54 -7.09 6.85
C ALA A 72 3.57 -6.52 7.89
N VAL A 73 3.64 -7.04 9.12
CA VAL A 73 3.02 -6.38 10.28
C VAL A 73 4.10 -5.56 10.97
N VAL A 74 3.78 -4.34 11.39
CA VAL A 74 4.71 -3.49 12.14
C VAL A 74 4.08 -3.14 13.46
N SER A 75 4.78 -3.35 14.58
CA SER A 75 4.31 -2.91 15.90
C SER A 75 5.34 -2.03 16.60
N TRP A 76 4.84 -1.08 17.39
CA TRP A 76 5.63 -0.21 18.25
C TRP A 76 4.79 0.24 19.45
N PHE A 77 5.44 0.77 20.47
CA PHE A 77 4.76 1.43 21.58
C PHE A 77 4.73 2.93 21.33
N ASN A 78 3.55 3.54 21.41
CA ASN A 78 3.41 4.98 21.28
C ASN A 78 3.91 5.71 22.56
N GLN A 79 3.83 7.04 22.58
CA GLN A 79 4.25 7.85 23.74
C GLN A 79 3.46 7.56 25.02
N GLN A 80 2.30 6.92 24.90
CA GLN A 80 1.45 6.50 26.03
C GLN A 80 1.74 5.05 26.46
N HIS A 81 2.83 4.44 25.97
CA HIS A 81 3.17 3.03 26.17
C HIS A 81 2.07 2.06 25.71
N GLN A 82 1.21 2.48 24.78
CA GLN A 82 0.22 1.62 24.16
C GLN A 82 0.77 1.04 22.86
N GLU A 83 0.58 -0.27 22.69
CA GLU A 83 0.97 -0.96 21.46
C GLU A 83 0.11 -0.47 20.28
N THR A 84 0.77 0.00 19.24
CA THR A 84 0.18 0.42 17.97
C THR A 84 0.69 -0.50 16.87
N ILE A 85 -0.16 -0.79 15.87
CA ILE A 85 0.11 -1.79 14.85
C ILE A 85 -0.25 -1.23 13.47
N LEU A 86 0.62 -1.45 12.48
CA LEU A 86 0.26 -1.42 11.07
C LEU A 86 0.03 -2.85 10.59
N SER A 87 -1.17 -3.09 10.09
CA SER A 87 -1.58 -4.38 9.55
C SER A 87 -0.95 -4.68 8.18
N HIS A 88 -0.87 -5.97 7.86
CA HIS A 88 -0.24 -6.55 6.67
C HIS A 88 -0.90 -6.18 5.34
N ASP A 89 -2.20 -5.87 5.35
CA ASP A 89 -2.95 -5.37 4.21
C ASP A 89 -2.49 -3.94 3.81
N VAL A 90 -1.99 -3.21 4.80
CA VAL A 90 -1.58 -1.81 4.69
C VAL A 90 -0.06 -1.66 4.51
N ALA A 91 0.76 -2.53 5.12
CA ALA A 91 2.22 -2.40 5.11
C ALA A 91 2.93 -3.53 4.34
N SER A 92 4.02 -3.15 3.64
CA SER A 92 4.93 -4.08 2.97
C SER A 92 6.38 -3.65 3.14
N ALA A 93 7.28 -4.59 3.37
CA ALA A 93 8.70 -4.35 3.63
C ALA A 93 9.56 -4.75 2.42
N PHE A 94 10.48 -3.86 2.07
CA PHE A 94 11.53 -4.12 1.10
C PHE A 94 12.88 -4.05 1.82
N ILE A 95 13.63 -5.15 1.76
CA ILE A 95 14.94 -5.27 2.40
C ILE A 95 15.92 -5.77 1.35
N GLN A 96 17.04 -5.10 1.21
CA GLN A 96 18.14 -5.54 0.35
C GLN A 96 19.46 -5.34 1.09
N HIS A 97 20.31 -6.36 1.05
CA HIS A 97 21.67 -6.30 1.56
C HIS A 97 22.61 -6.87 0.50
N ASP A 98 23.55 -6.03 0.07
CA ASP A 98 24.61 -6.40 -0.83
C ASP A 98 25.92 -6.46 -0.08
N ALA A 99 26.29 -7.64 0.41
CA ALA A 99 27.46 -7.84 1.25
C ALA A 99 28.78 -7.49 0.53
N LYS A 100 28.87 -7.70 -0.79
CA LYS A 100 30.09 -7.50 -1.57
C LYS A 100 29.78 -6.97 -2.97
N PRO A 101 30.49 -5.92 -3.44
CA PRO A 101 31.69 -5.32 -2.84
C PRO A 101 31.40 -4.12 -1.92
N LYS A 102 30.19 -3.55 -1.96
CA LYS A 102 29.91 -2.25 -1.35
C LYS A 102 29.50 -2.32 0.11
N ASN A 103 29.09 -3.49 0.58
CA ASN A 103 28.43 -3.67 1.88
C ASN A 103 27.36 -2.61 2.10
N THR A 104 26.36 -2.60 1.23
CA THR A 104 25.25 -1.65 1.28
C THR A 104 23.97 -2.34 1.70
N ALA A 105 23.15 -1.64 2.48
CA ALA A 105 21.83 -2.11 2.85
C ALA A 105 20.76 -1.08 2.52
N PHE A 106 19.55 -1.55 2.28
CA PHE A 106 18.40 -0.72 2.00
C PHE A 106 17.17 -1.32 2.65
N PHE A 107 16.52 -0.52 3.49
CA PHE A 107 15.32 -0.87 4.21
C PHE A 107 14.23 0.16 3.90
N ARG A 108 13.07 -0.31 3.44
CA ARG A 108 11.94 0.55 3.13
C ARG A 108 10.64 -0.14 3.47
N LEU A 109 9.79 0.53 4.25
CA LEU A 109 8.39 0.14 4.42
C LEU A 109 7.51 0.95 3.47
N ARG A 110 6.64 0.30 2.73
CA ARG A 110 5.60 0.94 1.91
C ARG A 110 4.27 0.77 2.63
N VAL A 111 3.61 1.88 2.93
CA VAL A 111 2.36 1.92 3.70
C VAL A 111 1.25 2.53 2.85
N LYS A 112 0.11 1.85 2.76
CA LYS A 112 -1.13 2.34 2.13
C LYS A 112 -1.84 3.31 3.09
N VAL A 113 -1.89 4.59 2.74
CA VAL A 113 -2.54 5.61 3.59
C VAL A 113 -3.99 5.86 3.20
N GLY A 114 -4.42 5.52 1.99
CA GLY A 114 -5.81 5.62 1.61
C GLY A 114 -6.09 5.20 0.19
N GLN A 115 -7.36 4.98 -0.11
CA GLN A 115 -7.85 4.68 -1.45
C GLN A 115 -8.60 5.91 -1.97
N THR A 116 -8.11 6.51 -3.05
CA THR A 116 -8.89 7.53 -3.74
C THR A 116 -10.02 6.85 -4.50
N SER A 117 -11.21 7.46 -4.53
CA SER A 117 -12.43 6.94 -5.15
C SER A 117 -12.30 6.52 -6.62
N ARG A 118 -11.21 6.88 -7.33
CA ARG A 118 -11.01 6.54 -8.75
C ARG A 118 -9.58 6.07 -9.14
N ARG A 119 -9.05 5.03 -8.46
CA ARG A 119 -8.17 3.96 -9.03
C ARG A 119 -6.71 3.78 -8.58
N THR A 120 -6.13 4.53 -7.64
CA THR A 120 -4.81 4.13 -7.09
C THR A 120 -4.71 4.38 -5.60
N ALA A 121 -4.33 3.34 -4.84
CA ALA A 121 -3.99 3.51 -3.42
C ALA A 121 -2.85 4.52 -3.29
N LYS A 122 -3.01 5.51 -2.41
CA LYS A 122 -1.93 6.43 -2.05
C LYS A 122 -0.99 5.68 -1.10
N HIS A 123 0.29 5.68 -1.45
CA HIS A 123 1.34 5.08 -0.63
C HIS A 123 2.27 6.15 -0.08
N VAL A 124 2.69 5.97 1.15
CA VAL A 124 3.86 6.65 1.72
C VAL A 124 4.95 5.61 1.95
N TYR A 125 6.19 6.08 2.01
CA TYR A 125 7.35 5.23 2.20
C TYR A 125 8.07 5.65 3.47
N LEU A 126 8.36 4.69 4.35
CA LEU A 126 9.27 4.89 5.46
C LEU A 126 10.63 4.34 5.06
N PHE A 127 11.57 5.22 4.79
CA PHE A 127 12.96 4.86 4.53
C PHE A 127 13.69 4.73 5.87
N ILE A 128 14.43 3.64 6.03
CA ILE A 128 15.17 3.33 7.25
C ILE A 128 16.65 3.22 6.86
N PRO A 129 17.40 4.34 6.85
CA PRO A 129 18.82 4.30 6.49
C PRO A 129 19.59 3.40 7.47
N PRO A 130 20.44 2.45 7.01
CA PRO A 130 21.25 1.62 7.92
C PRO A 130 22.09 2.44 8.90
N GLU A 131 22.53 3.65 8.52
CA GLU A 131 23.30 4.56 9.38
C GLU A 131 22.48 5.12 10.55
N HIS A 132 21.15 5.09 10.45
CA HIS A 132 20.24 5.51 11.50
C HIS A 132 19.97 4.39 12.50
N ILE A 133 20.29 3.13 12.17
CA ILE A 133 20.02 1.98 13.02
C ILE A 133 21.14 1.86 14.07
N GLN A 134 20.74 1.72 15.34
CA GLN A 134 21.63 1.44 16.46
C GLN A 134 21.92 -0.05 16.58
N SER A 135 20.86 -0.86 16.56
CA SER A 135 20.92 -2.31 16.63
C SER A 135 19.76 -2.90 15.81
N LEU A 136 20.00 -4.06 15.21
CA LEU A 136 19.00 -4.84 14.50
C LEU A 136 19.12 -6.29 14.94
N SER A 137 18.08 -6.81 15.58
CA SER A 137 18.04 -8.19 16.06
C SER A 137 16.95 -8.98 15.35
N LEU A 138 17.26 -10.26 15.10
CA LEU A 138 16.32 -11.24 14.60
C LEU A 138 15.83 -12.09 15.78
N HIS A 139 14.52 -12.15 15.95
CA HIS A 139 13.86 -13.02 16.92
C HIS A 139 12.99 -14.04 16.18
N ASP A 140 13.01 -15.28 16.67
CA ASP A 140 12.02 -16.28 16.31
C ASP A 140 10.70 -16.00 17.04
N GLU A 141 9.60 -16.55 16.53
CA GLU A 141 8.24 -16.35 17.07
C GLU A 141 8.15 -16.68 18.58
N THR A 142 8.85 -17.71 19.05
CA THR A 142 8.85 -18.13 20.47
C THR A 142 9.47 -17.09 21.39
N ASP A 143 10.39 -16.31 20.87
CA ASP A 143 11.21 -15.37 21.63
C ASP A 143 10.72 -13.94 21.46
N THR A 144 9.60 -13.73 20.76
CA THR A 144 9.06 -12.39 20.54
C THR A 144 8.69 -11.74 21.87
N PRO A 145 9.40 -10.68 22.28
CA PRO A 145 9.10 -10.00 23.52
C PRO A 145 7.74 -9.31 23.39
N GLN A 146 6.82 -9.65 24.29
CA GLN A 146 5.62 -8.87 24.63
C GLN A 146 4.72 -8.44 23.45
N ALA A 147 4.64 -9.21 22.36
CA ALA A 147 3.61 -8.97 21.36
C ALA A 147 2.23 -9.10 22.03
N GLY A 148 1.47 -8.00 22.05
CA GLY A 148 0.14 -8.01 22.66
C GLY A 148 -0.82 -8.91 21.88
N SER A 149 -1.97 -9.22 22.49
CA SER A 149 -2.98 -10.09 21.87
C SER A 149 -3.39 -9.60 20.46
N LYS A 150 -3.47 -8.28 20.28
CA LYS A 150 -3.77 -7.64 18.99
C LYS A 150 -2.69 -7.92 17.94
N THR A 151 -1.42 -7.77 18.30
CA THR A 151 -0.29 -8.06 17.41
C THR A 151 -0.26 -9.53 17.03
N LYS A 152 -0.44 -10.44 17.98
CA LYS A 152 -0.53 -11.89 17.72
C LYS A 152 -1.67 -12.24 16.76
N ALA A 153 -2.83 -11.61 16.89
CA ALA A 153 -3.95 -11.81 15.96
C ALA A 153 -3.61 -11.28 14.56
N ALA A 154 -3.02 -10.09 14.45
CA ALA A 154 -2.62 -9.50 13.18
C ALA A 154 -1.54 -10.33 12.47
N ILE A 155 -0.55 -10.82 13.21
CA ILE A 155 0.52 -11.70 12.71
C ILE A 155 -0.08 -13.00 12.17
N ARG A 156 -0.95 -13.68 12.94
CA ARG A 156 -1.60 -14.92 12.48
C ARG A 156 -2.38 -14.73 11.19
N ARG A 157 -3.07 -13.59 11.04
CA ARG A 157 -3.80 -13.26 9.80
C ARG A 157 -2.87 -13.00 8.62
N ALA A 158 -1.73 -12.35 8.86
CA ALA A 158 -0.78 -11.91 7.83
C ALA A 158 0.11 -13.02 7.29
N VAL A 159 0.63 -13.83 8.21
CA VAL A 159 1.71 -14.80 7.95
C VAL A 159 1.17 -16.23 7.88
N GLY A 160 -0.03 -16.47 8.41
CA GLY A 160 -0.60 -17.80 8.53
C GLY A 160 0.12 -18.63 9.60
N THR A 161 0.17 -19.94 9.40
CA THR A 161 0.77 -20.92 10.33
C THR A 161 2.25 -21.21 10.03
N ALA A 162 2.82 -20.61 8.98
CA ALA A 162 4.15 -20.95 8.47
C ALA A 162 5.33 -20.37 9.29
N GLY A 163 5.04 -19.86 10.49
CA GLY A 163 6.01 -19.20 11.37
C GLY A 163 6.40 -17.80 10.90
N VAL A 164 6.92 -17.01 11.83
CA VAL A 164 7.16 -15.57 11.65
C VAL A 164 8.61 -15.24 12.00
N SER A 165 9.26 -14.45 11.15
CA SER A 165 10.56 -13.83 11.44
C SER A 165 10.35 -12.41 11.93
N CYS A 166 10.97 -12.06 13.05
CA CYS A 166 10.73 -10.78 13.70
C CYS A 166 12.03 -9.95 13.71
N LEU A 167 12.01 -8.82 13.00
CA LEU A 167 13.12 -7.89 12.95
C LEU A 167 12.85 -6.73 13.91
N SER A 168 13.60 -6.68 15.02
CA SER A 168 13.50 -5.58 15.99
C SER A 168 14.52 -4.50 15.65
N PHE A 169 14.02 -3.31 15.35
CA PHE A 169 14.82 -2.14 15.03
C PHE A 169 14.96 -1.26 16.26
N GLU A 170 16.20 -0.94 16.63
CA GLU A 170 16.53 0.14 17.56
C GLU A 170 17.27 1.22 16.77
N MET A 171 16.82 2.47 16.83
CA MET A 171 17.26 3.55 15.97
C MET A 171 17.99 4.64 16.78
N ARG A 172 19.15 5.08 16.27
CA ARG A 172 19.85 6.29 16.74
C ARG A 172 19.16 7.56 16.27
N LYS A 173 18.69 7.56 15.02
CA LYS A 173 17.99 8.67 14.39
C LYS A 173 16.64 8.19 13.87
N PRO A 174 15.59 9.04 13.89
CA PRO A 174 14.29 8.69 13.34
C PRO A 174 14.35 8.25 11.86
N CYS A 175 13.33 7.52 11.44
CA CYS A 175 13.17 7.10 10.05
C CYS A 175 12.73 8.29 9.18
N LEU A 176 12.97 8.20 7.87
CA LEU A 176 12.58 9.23 6.92
C LEU A 176 11.22 8.89 6.30
N LEU A 177 10.18 9.63 6.65
CA LEU A 177 8.87 9.48 6.04
C LEU A 177 8.81 10.26 4.73
N VAL A 178 8.62 9.57 3.62
CA VAL A 178 8.56 10.15 2.28
C VAL A 178 7.16 9.96 1.70
N GLY A 179 6.55 11.07 1.30
CA GLY A 179 5.26 11.10 0.61
C GLY A 179 5.34 11.78 -0.74
N PRO A 180 4.25 11.79 -1.52
CA PRO A 180 4.18 12.55 -2.75
C PRO A 180 4.08 14.06 -2.45
N LYS A 181 4.53 14.90 -3.40
CA LYS A 181 4.58 16.37 -3.26
C LYS A 181 3.22 17.02 -2.94
N ASP A 182 2.12 16.44 -3.40
CA ASP A 182 0.77 16.93 -3.12
C ASP A 182 0.38 16.78 -1.63
N LEU A 183 1.07 15.90 -0.90
CA LEU A 183 0.73 15.60 0.49
C LEU A 183 1.13 16.73 1.44
N ASP A 184 2.22 17.44 1.16
CA ASP A 184 2.77 18.49 2.03
C ASP A 184 1.90 19.76 2.02
N HIS A 185 1.40 20.14 0.85
CA HIS A 185 0.50 21.30 0.70
C HIS A 185 -0.94 21.00 1.15
N SER A 186 -1.32 19.72 1.17
CA SER A 186 -2.71 19.32 1.42
C SER A 186 -3.14 19.36 2.89
N ALA A 187 -2.18 19.41 3.83
CA ALA A 187 -2.47 19.39 5.26
C ALA A 187 -3.19 20.65 5.76
N GLN A 188 -3.24 21.73 4.97
CA GLN A 188 -3.81 23.01 5.40
C GLN A 188 -5.13 23.40 4.71
N SER A 189 -5.55 22.77 3.61
CA SER A 189 -6.71 23.31 2.85
C SER A 189 -7.70 22.31 2.27
N ASN A 190 -7.56 21.00 2.48
CA ASN A 190 -8.44 20.02 1.85
C ASN A 190 -9.44 19.42 2.84
N GLU A 191 -10.59 20.10 2.96
CA GLU A 191 -11.79 19.67 3.70
C GLU A 191 -12.36 18.32 3.21
N ASN A 192 -11.88 17.81 2.06
CA ASN A 192 -12.36 16.59 1.41
C ASN A 192 -11.49 15.34 1.63
N GLN A 193 -10.48 15.38 2.51
CA GLN A 193 -9.71 14.17 2.81
C GLN A 193 -10.51 13.23 3.72
N SER A 194 -10.53 11.94 3.41
CA SER A 194 -11.17 10.97 4.30
C SER A 194 -10.48 10.96 5.66
N SER A 195 -11.25 10.94 6.74
CA SER A 195 -10.74 10.83 8.11
C SER A 195 -9.77 9.66 8.26
N HIS A 196 -10.04 8.54 7.58
CA HIS A 196 -9.15 7.38 7.54
C HIS A 196 -7.75 7.71 6.99
N PHE A 197 -7.66 8.52 5.92
CA PHE A 197 -6.37 8.92 5.35
C PHE A 197 -5.55 9.74 6.34
N VAL A 198 -6.20 10.72 6.99
CA VAL A 198 -5.56 11.58 7.99
C VAL A 198 -5.06 10.74 9.17
N ASN A 199 -5.89 9.85 9.70
CA ASN A 199 -5.56 8.98 10.83
C ASN A 199 -4.40 8.02 10.49
N MET A 200 -4.42 7.43 9.29
CA MET A 200 -3.36 6.51 8.86
C MET A 200 -2.04 7.25 8.64
N LEU A 201 -2.09 8.43 8.02
CA LEU A 201 -0.90 9.27 7.86
C LEU A 201 -0.31 9.68 9.21
N ASP A 202 -1.16 10.08 10.17
CA ASP A 202 -0.71 10.43 11.52
C ASP A 202 -0.07 9.23 12.23
N THR A 203 -0.68 8.05 12.12
CA THR A 203 -0.13 6.79 12.63
C THR A 203 1.28 6.52 12.06
N VAL A 204 1.48 6.70 10.75
CA VAL A 204 2.79 6.53 10.11
C VAL A 204 3.78 7.62 10.51
N LYS A 205 3.34 8.87 10.72
CA LYS A 205 4.17 9.95 11.28
C LYS A 205 4.64 9.60 12.69
N GLN A 206 3.76 9.07 13.53
CA GLN A 206 4.11 8.60 14.87
C GLN A 206 5.14 7.47 14.80
N LEU A 207 4.96 6.48 13.91
CA LEU A 207 5.95 5.42 13.66
C LEU A 207 7.31 5.99 13.22
N SER A 208 7.31 6.96 12.29
CA SER A 208 8.56 7.56 11.80
C SER A 208 9.38 8.25 12.88
N SER A 209 8.72 8.71 13.94
CA SER A 209 9.33 9.37 15.09
C SER A 209 9.80 8.38 16.17
N GLN A 210 9.46 7.10 16.06
CA GLN A 210 9.87 6.09 17.04
C GLN A 210 11.34 5.72 16.90
N ARG A 211 11.94 5.37 18.03
CA ARG A 211 13.28 4.78 18.07
C ARG A 211 13.27 3.27 18.12
N THR A 212 12.16 2.65 18.53
CA THR A 212 12.04 1.20 18.60
C THR A 212 10.75 0.75 17.94
N PHE A 213 10.86 -0.24 17.06
CA PHE A 213 9.72 -0.89 16.42
C PHE A 213 10.11 -2.27 15.91
N VAL A 214 9.14 -3.15 15.74
CA VAL A 214 9.34 -4.52 15.27
C VAL A 214 8.61 -4.72 13.95
N VAL A 215 9.28 -5.33 12.98
CA VAL A 215 8.72 -5.72 11.68
C VAL A 215 8.62 -7.25 11.63
N TYR A 216 7.40 -7.74 11.50
CA TYR A 216 7.09 -9.16 11.40
C TYR A 216 6.91 -9.54 9.93
N LEU A 217 7.65 -10.57 9.50
CA LEU A 217 7.67 -11.05 8.12
C LEU A 217 7.39 -12.56 8.08
N PRO A 218 6.77 -13.08 7.01
CA PRO A 218 6.61 -14.52 6.85
C PRO A 218 7.95 -15.24 6.76
N ARG A 219 8.16 -16.28 7.59
CA ARG A 219 9.43 -17.03 7.62
C ARG A 219 9.76 -17.69 6.28
N THR A 220 8.73 -18.07 5.53
CA THR A 220 8.86 -18.66 4.19
C THR A 220 9.59 -17.75 3.19
N THR A 221 9.70 -16.45 3.49
CA THR A 221 10.25 -15.46 2.57
C THR A 221 11.72 -15.14 2.82
N ILE A 222 12.31 -15.64 3.92
CA ILE A 222 13.63 -15.20 4.35
C ILE A 222 14.51 -16.36 4.82
N PRO A 223 15.68 -16.60 4.19
CA PRO A 223 16.68 -17.51 4.74
C PRO A 223 17.31 -16.89 6.00
N ASN A 224 17.27 -17.63 7.12
CA ASN A 224 17.78 -17.16 8.42
C ASN A 224 19.27 -16.74 8.37
N GLY A 225 20.10 -17.47 7.62
CA GLY A 225 21.54 -17.23 7.54
C GLY A 225 21.91 -15.82 7.05
N PRO A 226 21.50 -15.43 5.82
CA PRO A 226 21.74 -14.08 5.30
C PRO A 226 21.11 -12.98 6.17
N LEU A 227 19.96 -13.23 6.79
CA LEU A 227 19.30 -12.26 7.67
C LEU A 227 20.10 -12.02 8.96
N LEU A 228 20.63 -13.08 9.58
CA LEU A 228 21.53 -12.96 10.74
C LEU A 228 22.80 -12.20 10.37
N SER A 229 23.37 -12.48 9.18
CA SER A 229 24.53 -11.73 8.68
C SER A 229 24.21 -10.24 8.49
N LEU A 230 23.00 -9.91 8.01
CA LEU A 230 22.54 -8.53 7.90
C LEU A 230 22.38 -7.88 9.29
N CYS A 231 21.74 -8.55 10.24
CA CYS A 231 21.59 -8.07 11.62
C CYS A 231 22.96 -7.75 12.26
N GLN A 232 23.94 -8.64 12.07
CA GLN A 232 25.30 -8.44 12.56
C GLN A 232 26.00 -7.25 11.87
N ALA A 233 25.85 -7.11 10.55
CA ALA A 233 26.42 -6.01 9.80
C ALA A 233 25.81 -4.65 10.18
N VAL A 234 24.49 -4.58 10.44
CA VAL A 234 23.78 -3.37 10.87
C VAL A 234 24.15 -2.96 12.29
N SER A 235 24.26 -3.94 13.18
CA SER A 235 24.65 -3.68 14.57
C SER A 235 26.13 -3.29 14.72
N SER A 236 26.93 -3.43 13.66
CA SER A 236 28.33 -3.01 13.60
C SER A 236 28.43 -1.56 13.08
N PRO A 237 28.74 -0.56 13.92
CA PRO A 237 28.71 0.84 13.52
C PRO A 237 29.67 1.14 12.37
N GLY A 238 29.19 1.86 11.34
CA GLY A 238 30.02 2.34 10.23
C GLY A 238 30.38 1.30 9.16
N LEU A 239 29.88 0.06 9.29
CA LEU A 239 30.18 -1.00 8.33
C LEU A 239 29.26 -0.96 7.10
N LEU A 240 28.00 -0.57 7.28
CA LEU A 240 26.98 -0.51 6.24
C LEU A 240 26.69 0.92 5.81
N ALA A 241 26.55 1.10 4.50
CA ALA A 241 26.05 2.33 3.90
C ALA A 241 24.70 2.11 3.20
N SER A 242 23.90 3.16 3.10
CA SER A 242 22.70 3.22 2.29
C SER A 242 23.06 3.00 0.81
N ASP A 243 22.32 2.15 0.11
CA ASP A 243 22.46 2.03 -1.34
C ASP A 243 21.94 3.31 -2.03
N PRO A 244 22.81 4.11 -2.69
CA PRO A 244 22.39 5.37 -3.31
C PRO A 244 21.44 5.18 -4.48
N THR A 245 21.44 4.00 -5.12
CA THR A 245 20.58 3.71 -6.26
C THR A 245 19.14 3.42 -5.85
N LEU A 246 18.96 2.82 -4.67
CA LEU A 246 17.64 2.48 -4.13
C LEU A 246 17.05 3.60 -3.28
N ASN A 247 17.89 4.49 -2.76
CA ASN A 247 17.50 5.66 -1.98
C ASN A 247 17.16 6.88 -2.86
N ASP A 248 16.91 6.70 -4.16
CA ASP A 248 16.49 7.78 -5.04
C ASP A 248 15.03 8.18 -4.79
N ILE A 249 14.87 9.19 -3.94
CA ILE A 249 13.57 9.81 -3.64
C ILE A 249 12.97 10.44 -4.90
N ASN A 250 13.77 10.89 -5.87
CA ASN A 250 13.29 11.56 -7.08
C ASN A 250 12.60 10.59 -8.06
N GLY A 251 13.03 9.33 -8.08
CA GLY A 251 12.39 8.27 -8.88
C GLY A 251 11.01 7.84 -8.37
N LEU A 252 10.62 8.21 -7.15
CA LEU A 252 9.34 7.81 -6.56
C LEU A 252 8.14 8.44 -7.28
N TYR A 253 6.97 7.82 -7.08
CA TYR A 253 5.67 8.31 -7.57
C TYR A 253 5.59 8.48 -9.09
N GLY A 254 6.28 7.62 -9.84
CA GLY A 254 6.35 7.68 -11.30
C GLY A 254 7.27 8.78 -11.81
N GLY A 255 8.39 9.02 -11.12
CA GLY A 255 9.36 10.07 -11.48
C GLY A 255 8.97 11.49 -11.08
N ARG A 256 7.89 11.68 -10.30
CA ARG A 256 7.50 12.99 -9.77
C ARG A 256 8.34 13.41 -8.56
N GLY A 257 9.02 12.45 -7.94
CA GLY A 257 9.77 12.60 -6.72
C GLY A 257 8.89 12.57 -5.47
N GLY A 258 9.49 12.11 -4.38
CA GLY A 258 8.93 12.23 -3.03
C GLY A 258 9.43 13.49 -2.31
N VAL A 259 8.75 13.82 -1.22
CA VAL A 259 9.14 14.86 -0.25
C VAL A 259 9.16 14.22 1.13
N ILE A 260 10.16 14.60 1.94
CA ILE A 260 10.25 14.14 3.32
C ILE A 260 9.21 14.90 4.15
N ILE A 261 8.26 14.18 4.72
CA ILE A 261 7.16 14.73 5.53
C ILE A 261 7.58 14.78 7.00
N GLY A 262 7.30 15.89 7.67
CA GLY A 262 7.40 15.99 9.13
C GLY A 262 8.78 16.34 9.68
N GLN A 263 9.82 16.37 8.83
CA GLN A 263 11.09 16.94 9.20
C GLN A 263 10.97 18.47 9.14
N ARG A 264 10.52 19.07 10.25
CA ARG A 264 10.61 20.52 10.43
C ARG A 264 12.08 20.87 10.25
N SER A 265 12.38 21.53 9.13
CA SER A 265 13.72 21.99 8.78
C SER A 265 14.15 23.07 9.78
N ASN A 266 14.50 22.67 11.00
CA ASN A 266 15.06 23.57 11.99
C ASN A 266 16.46 24.06 11.59
N ASP A 267 17.08 23.44 10.57
CA ASP A 267 18.35 23.89 9.97
C ASP A 267 18.19 24.96 8.89
N ALA A 268 16.97 25.43 8.61
CA ALA A 268 16.73 26.55 7.70
C ALA A 268 16.62 27.90 8.41
N VAL A 269 17.11 28.04 9.65
CA VAL A 269 17.41 29.36 10.25
C VAL A 269 18.83 29.74 9.86
N ILE A 270 19.07 29.91 8.56
CA ILE A 270 19.93 31.02 8.15
C ILE A 270 18.98 32.21 8.22
N PRO A 271 19.13 33.12 9.21
CA PRO A 271 18.35 34.34 9.23
C PRO A 271 18.50 34.98 7.85
N PRO A 272 17.41 35.40 7.16
CA PRO A 272 17.56 36.18 5.96
C PRO A 272 18.47 37.33 6.34
N ALA A 273 19.66 37.35 5.76
CA ALA A 273 20.67 38.35 6.03
C ALA A 273 19.95 39.70 6.02
N HIS A 274 19.97 40.36 7.18
CA HIS A 274 19.53 41.72 7.31
C HIS A 274 20.11 42.49 6.13
N ARG A 275 19.23 42.84 5.19
CA ARG A 275 19.48 43.88 4.22
C ARG A 275 19.61 45.15 5.07
N PHE A 276 20.82 45.42 5.53
CA PHE A 276 21.15 46.67 6.19
C PHE A 276 20.86 47.77 5.18
N GLU A 277 19.76 48.48 5.40
CA GLU A 277 19.66 49.85 4.94
C GLU A 277 20.81 50.65 5.54
N PRO A 278 21.61 51.37 4.74
CA PRO A 278 22.61 52.28 5.27
C PRO A 278 21.90 53.55 5.76
N GLN A 279 21.60 53.62 7.06
CA GLN A 279 21.33 54.91 7.70
C GLN A 279 22.66 55.53 8.15
N HIS A 280 22.84 56.78 7.70
CA HIS A 280 23.98 57.64 7.92
C HIS A 280 24.31 57.87 9.41
N GLY A 281 25.60 57.77 9.75
CA GLY A 281 26.19 58.26 10.99
C GLY A 281 27.74 58.27 10.89
N PRO A 282 28.44 59.36 11.26
CA PRO A 282 29.85 59.59 10.93
C PRO A 282 30.82 59.10 12.03
N THR A 283 32.11 59.08 11.68
CA THR A 283 33.32 58.99 12.54
C THR A 283 33.56 57.61 13.19
N ASP A 284 34.77 57.04 13.26
CA ASP A 284 36.11 57.46 12.87
C ASP A 284 37.05 56.24 12.95
N GLU A 285 38.12 56.31 12.17
CA GLU A 285 39.41 55.58 12.22
C GLU A 285 39.49 54.04 12.40
N GLY A 286 40.12 53.38 11.41
CA GLY A 286 41.20 52.44 11.73
C GLY A 286 41.15 51.02 11.16
N LEU A 287 40.51 50.74 10.02
CA LEU A 287 40.66 49.44 9.33
C LEU A 287 41.38 49.58 7.98
N PRO A 288 42.34 48.67 7.67
CA PRO A 288 43.15 48.73 6.45
C PRO A 288 42.32 48.40 5.20
N PRO A 289 42.74 48.89 4.01
CA PRO A 289 41.96 48.82 2.79
C PRO A 289 41.78 47.37 2.33
N ALA A 290 40.53 46.94 2.17
CA ALA A 290 40.20 45.72 1.46
C ALA A 290 40.56 45.90 -0.02
N TYR A 291 41.46 45.08 -0.52
CA TYR A 291 41.74 44.94 -1.95
C TYR A 291 40.50 44.31 -2.63
N GLU A 292 39.62 45.15 -3.16
CA GLU A 292 38.66 44.74 -4.19
C GLU A 292 39.43 44.40 -5.47
N HIS A 293 39.77 43.13 -5.62
CA HIS A 293 40.10 42.57 -6.92
C HIS A 293 38.82 42.54 -7.76
N THR A 294 38.65 43.58 -8.57
CA THR A 294 37.79 43.61 -9.75
C THR A 294 38.27 42.55 -10.74
N GLY A 295 37.75 41.33 -10.58
CA GLY A 295 37.82 40.32 -11.63
C GLY A 295 36.84 40.67 -12.76
N PRO A 296 37.22 40.51 -14.04
CA PRO A 296 36.33 40.77 -15.16
C PRO A 296 35.10 39.85 -15.09
N ALA A 297 33.93 40.45 -15.30
CA ALA A 297 32.65 39.74 -15.36
C ALA A 297 32.71 38.57 -16.36
N PRO A 298 32.18 37.39 -16.02
CA PRO A 298 32.08 36.29 -16.97
C PRO A 298 31.20 36.70 -18.16
N PRO A 299 31.54 36.27 -19.40
CA PRO A 299 30.79 36.64 -20.58
C PRO A 299 29.35 36.11 -20.52
N PRO A 300 28.38 36.83 -21.11
CA PRO A 300 26.99 36.39 -21.15
C PRO A 300 26.87 35.06 -21.88
N VAL A 301 26.26 34.09 -21.22
CA VAL A 301 25.89 32.80 -21.82
C VAL A 301 24.81 33.08 -22.86
N PHE A 302 25.17 32.95 -24.12
CA PHE A 302 24.22 32.97 -25.24
C PHE A 302 23.21 31.83 -25.05
N THR A 303 21.96 32.17 -24.80
CA THR A 303 20.83 31.26 -24.98
C THR A 303 20.63 31.04 -26.46
N ALA A 304 21.17 29.92 -26.96
CA ALA A 304 20.94 29.47 -28.31
C ALA A 304 19.43 29.23 -28.54
N LEU A 305 18.92 29.99 -29.50
CA LEU A 305 17.59 29.97 -30.06
C LEU A 305 17.33 28.62 -30.76
N HIS A 306 16.89 27.60 -30.02
CA HIS A 306 16.30 26.41 -30.63
C HIS A 306 14.79 26.63 -30.84
N LYS A 307 14.45 27.18 -32.01
CA LYS A 307 13.14 26.93 -32.63
C LYS A 307 13.13 25.48 -33.13
N GLY A 308 12.51 24.60 -32.36
CA GLY A 308 12.31 23.19 -32.70
C GLY A 308 10.96 22.70 -32.18
N GLN A 309 9.96 22.77 -33.05
CA GLN A 309 8.71 22.00 -33.10
C GLN A 309 8.22 21.29 -31.82
N LEU A 310 7.02 21.72 -31.38
CA LEU A 310 6.07 20.85 -30.69
C LEU A 310 5.91 19.53 -31.48
N ARG A 311 6.38 18.43 -30.89
CA ARG A 311 5.85 17.10 -31.19
C ARG A 311 5.09 16.60 -29.98
N GLN A 312 3.78 16.57 -30.14
CA GLN A 312 2.86 15.79 -29.33
C GLN A 312 3.34 14.34 -29.29
N ALA A 313 3.73 13.85 -28.11
CA ALA A 313 3.99 12.43 -27.90
C ALA A 313 2.66 11.72 -27.65
N GLY A 314 2.03 11.31 -28.75
CA GLY A 314 0.94 10.36 -28.76
C GLY A 314 1.39 8.96 -28.38
N SER A 315 0.47 8.25 -27.72
CA SER A 315 0.47 6.83 -27.41
C SER A 315 1.00 5.97 -28.57
N LYS A 316 2.16 5.34 -28.39
CA LYS A 316 2.66 4.30 -29.31
C LYS A 316 2.13 2.93 -28.90
N ARG A 317 0.98 2.61 -29.50
CA ARG A 317 0.48 1.25 -29.70
C ARG A 317 1.46 0.52 -30.62
N ARG A 318 1.99 -0.60 -30.14
CA ARG A 318 2.84 -1.56 -30.87
C ARG A 318 2.04 -2.13 -32.04
N ARG A 319 2.43 -1.84 -33.28
CA ARG A 319 2.02 -2.62 -34.46
C ARG A 319 3.24 -3.12 -35.19
N THR A 320 3.16 -4.40 -35.49
CA THR A 320 4.10 -5.30 -36.13
C THR A 320 4.34 -4.92 -37.59
N ALA A 321 5.56 -5.17 -38.03
CA ALA A 321 6.03 -5.09 -39.41
C ALA A 321 5.22 -6.02 -40.34
N SER A 322 5.03 -5.63 -41.60
CA SER A 322 5.82 -6.16 -42.72
C SER A 322 5.27 -5.71 -44.09
N SER A 323 6.20 -5.67 -45.05
CA SER A 323 6.05 -5.72 -46.51
C SER A 323 5.95 -4.42 -47.31
N GLU A 324 7.07 -4.16 -47.98
CA GLU A 324 7.35 -3.22 -49.04
C GLU A 324 6.75 -3.68 -50.38
N ILE A 325 6.10 -2.79 -51.13
CA ILE A 325 5.98 -2.84 -52.61
C ILE A 325 5.98 -1.38 -53.12
N PRO A 326 6.78 -1.03 -54.16
CA PRO A 326 6.89 0.33 -54.68
C PRO A 326 6.01 0.54 -55.92
N THR A 327 5.20 1.61 -55.96
CA THR A 327 4.60 2.14 -57.21
C THR A 327 4.11 3.58 -57.06
N PRO A 328 3.91 4.32 -58.18
CA PRO A 328 4.48 5.66 -58.39
C PRO A 328 3.50 6.81 -58.10
N ALA A 329 4.08 8.01 -58.13
CA ALA A 329 3.40 9.29 -58.04
C ALA A 329 2.28 9.44 -59.08
N THR A 330 1.04 9.60 -58.62
CA THR A 330 -0.04 10.21 -59.39
C THR A 330 -0.78 11.23 -58.54
N SER A 331 -0.61 12.48 -58.95
CA SER A 331 -1.45 13.64 -58.65
C SER A 331 -2.92 13.32 -58.92
N SER A 332 -3.79 13.44 -57.90
CA SER A 332 -5.22 13.65 -58.12
C SER A 332 -5.83 14.45 -56.97
N LYS A 333 -6.45 15.57 -57.34
CA LYS A 333 -7.27 16.46 -56.52
C LYS A 333 -8.31 15.68 -55.72
N CYS A 334 -8.33 15.83 -54.40
CA CYS A 334 -9.47 15.44 -53.58
C CYS A 334 -10.60 16.48 -53.74
N PRO A 335 -11.83 16.10 -54.13
CA PRO A 335 -12.99 16.95 -53.97
C PRO A 335 -13.33 17.05 -52.48
N ALA A 336 -13.69 18.25 -52.05
CA ALA A 336 -14.20 18.52 -50.71
C ALA A 336 -15.43 17.64 -50.45
N ILE A 337 -15.28 16.64 -49.58
CA ILE A 337 -16.40 15.88 -49.04
C ILE A 337 -17.09 16.80 -48.05
N ALA A 338 -18.32 17.19 -48.38
CA ALA A 338 -19.22 17.90 -47.50
C ALA A 338 -19.32 17.15 -46.18
N VAL A 339 -18.94 17.84 -45.10
CA VAL A 339 -19.20 17.41 -43.73
C VAL A 339 -20.71 17.44 -43.57
N GLU A 340 -21.36 16.28 -43.73
CA GLU A 340 -22.74 16.10 -43.30
C GLU A 340 -22.77 16.39 -41.80
N GLN A 341 -23.54 17.42 -41.45
CA GLN A 341 -23.86 17.72 -40.07
C GLN A 341 -24.49 16.45 -39.45
N PRO A 342 -24.00 15.97 -38.30
CA PRO A 342 -24.68 14.90 -37.59
C PRO A 342 -26.10 15.35 -37.32
N SER A 343 -27.06 14.66 -37.93
CA SER A 343 -28.49 14.95 -37.83
C SER A 343 -28.87 15.06 -36.35
N SER A 344 -29.50 16.19 -35.99
CA SER A 344 -30.02 16.55 -34.66
C SER A 344 -30.65 15.36 -33.91
N THR A 345 -31.31 14.48 -34.65
CA THR A 345 -31.93 13.24 -34.18
C THR A 345 -31.01 12.30 -33.39
N THR A 346 -29.72 12.18 -33.75
CA THR A 346 -28.78 11.31 -33.00
C THR A 346 -28.40 11.89 -31.64
N LEU A 347 -28.32 13.21 -31.51
CA LEU A 347 -28.00 13.88 -30.26
C LEU A 347 -29.21 13.83 -29.31
N ASP A 348 -30.42 14.02 -29.85
CA ASP A 348 -31.67 13.88 -29.11
C ASP A 348 -31.86 12.44 -28.58
N MET A 349 -31.53 11.42 -29.37
CA MET A 349 -31.53 10.02 -28.92
C MET A 349 -30.53 9.75 -27.79
N ILE A 350 -29.33 10.36 -27.85
CA ILE A 350 -28.32 10.22 -26.78
C ILE A 350 -28.82 10.90 -25.50
N MET A 351 -29.40 12.10 -25.59
CA MET A 351 -29.95 12.80 -24.42
C MET A 351 -31.11 12.04 -23.79
N ALA A 352 -32.05 11.52 -24.59
CA ALA A 352 -33.15 10.69 -24.10
C ALA A 352 -32.66 9.42 -23.39
N ARG A 353 -31.62 8.77 -23.92
CA ARG A 353 -31.00 7.59 -23.28
C ARG A 353 -30.30 7.94 -21.96
N MET A 354 -29.65 9.11 -21.88
CA MET A 354 -29.04 9.59 -20.65
C MET A 354 -30.09 9.90 -19.59
N GLU A 355 -31.18 10.59 -19.95
CA GLU A 355 -32.30 10.89 -19.04
C GLU A 355 -32.94 9.61 -18.48
N GLN A 356 -33.14 8.61 -19.33
CA GLN A 356 -33.60 7.29 -18.90
C GLN A 356 -32.61 6.61 -17.94
N GLY A 357 -31.31 6.70 -18.23
CA GLY A 357 -30.25 6.16 -17.36
C GLY A 357 -30.22 6.84 -15.99
N PHE A 358 -30.32 8.17 -15.94
CA PHE A 358 -30.39 8.91 -14.68
C PHE A 358 -31.65 8.61 -13.88
N GLY A 359 -32.80 8.41 -14.56
CA GLY A 359 -34.04 7.96 -13.92
C GLY A 359 -33.86 6.62 -13.19
N GLN A 360 -33.22 5.64 -13.83
CA GLN A 360 -32.92 4.34 -13.22
C GLN A 360 -31.92 4.43 -12.07
N ILE A 361 -30.95 5.34 -12.15
CA ILE A 361 -29.99 5.55 -11.05
C ILE A 361 -30.70 6.17 -9.84
N ASN A 362 -31.56 7.17 -10.05
CA ASN A 362 -32.30 7.80 -8.96
C ASN A 362 -33.24 6.83 -8.26
N THR A 363 -33.97 5.98 -8.99
CA THR A 363 -34.83 4.96 -8.36
C THR A 363 -34.03 3.96 -7.54
N ARG A 364 -32.85 3.54 -8.03
CA ARG A 364 -31.94 2.68 -7.26
C ARG A 364 -31.36 3.38 -6.03
N LEU A 365 -31.08 4.68 -6.11
CA LEU A 365 -30.59 5.45 -4.97
C LEU A 365 -31.65 5.52 -3.87
N THR A 366 -32.91 5.80 -4.24
CA THR A 366 -34.04 5.82 -3.30
C THR A 366 -34.30 4.46 -2.67
N ASP A 367 -34.16 3.35 -3.41
CA ASP A 367 -34.26 2.00 -2.84
C ASP A 367 -33.16 1.72 -1.80
N ILE A 368 -31.92 2.15 -2.08
CA ILE A 368 -30.80 2.02 -1.14
C ILE A 368 -31.04 2.87 0.12
N GLU A 369 -31.49 4.11 -0.03
CA GLU A 369 -31.85 4.99 1.09
C GLU A 369 -32.92 4.36 1.99
N LEU A 370 -33.97 3.77 1.38
CA LEU A 370 -35.03 3.07 2.11
C LEU A 370 -34.48 1.87 2.89
N ARG A 371 -33.59 1.09 2.27
CA ARG A 371 -32.96 -0.08 2.93
C ARG A 371 -32.04 0.34 4.08
N ILE A 372 -31.29 1.43 3.92
CA ILE A 372 -30.43 1.98 4.99
C ILE A 372 -31.29 2.44 6.16
N GLY A 373 -32.38 3.19 5.91
CA GLY A 373 -33.31 3.59 6.97
C GLY A 373 -33.93 2.40 7.70
N GLY A 374 -34.22 1.30 6.99
CA GLY A 374 -34.67 0.04 7.59
C GLY A 374 -33.62 -0.61 8.50
N ILE A 375 -32.34 -0.56 8.12
CA ILE A 375 -31.22 -1.07 8.93
C ILE A 375 -31.02 -0.22 10.18
N GLU A 376 -31.05 1.12 10.05
CA GLU A 376 -30.91 2.06 11.17
C GLU A 376 -32.03 1.87 12.20
N SER A 377 -33.28 1.68 11.74
CA SER A 377 -34.42 1.39 12.62
C SER A 377 -34.23 0.07 13.39
N ARG A 378 -33.77 -1.00 12.70
CA ARG A 378 -33.48 -2.30 13.34
C ARG A 378 -32.33 -2.20 14.34
N LEU A 379 -31.30 -1.42 14.03
CA LEU A 379 -30.16 -1.20 14.93
C LEU A 379 -30.59 -0.48 16.20
N THR A 380 -31.38 0.60 16.06
CA THR A 380 -31.93 1.35 17.20
C THR A 380 -32.83 0.46 18.07
N GLN A 381 -33.61 -0.42 17.44
CA GLN A 381 -34.45 -1.38 18.15
C GLN A 381 -33.62 -2.41 18.93
N LEU A 382 -32.55 -2.97 18.34
CA LEU A 382 -31.63 -3.90 19.00
C LEU A 382 -30.89 -3.24 20.18
N GLU A 383 -30.44 -2.00 20.00
CA GLU A 383 -29.75 -1.23 21.04
C GLU A 383 -30.69 -0.96 22.25
N SER A 384 -31.97 -0.67 21.97
CA SER A 384 -32.98 -0.50 23.00
C SER A 384 -33.35 -1.81 23.73
N GLN A 385 -33.27 -2.95 23.07
CA GLN A 385 -33.46 -4.28 23.70
C GLN A 385 -32.24 -4.67 24.54
N SER A 386 -31.03 -4.39 24.05
CA SER A 386 -29.77 -4.69 24.76
C SER A 386 -29.63 -3.88 26.05
N SER A 387 -30.10 -2.63 26.08
CA SER A 387 -30.03 -1.77 27.27
C SER A 387 -30.95 -2.19 28.43
N ARG A 388 -31.85 -3.18 28.26
CA ARG A 388 -32.81 -3.62 29.28
C ARG A 388 -32.42 -4.91 30.02
N HIS A 389 -31.25 -5.48 29.75
CA HIS A 389 -30.84 -6.74 30.38
C HIS A 389 -29.47 -6.60 31.08
N PRO A 390 -29.42 -6.58 32.43
CA PRO A 390 -28.15 -6.56 33.15
C PRO A 390 -27.65 -7.97 33.46
N GLN A 391 -26.39 -8.24 33.07
CA GLN A 391 -25.48 -9.35 33.51
C GLN A 391 -25.93 -10.79 33.22
N ASP A 392 -25.10 -11.80 32.96
CA ASP A 392 -23.66 -12.01 32.74
C ASP A 392 -23.56 -13.37 31.99
N GLU A 393 -22.44 -13.67 31.33
CA GLU A 393 -22.13 -14.88 30.54
C GLU A 393 -22.73 -15.03 29.12
N ASN A 394 -23.99 -14.67 28.85
CA ASN A 394 -24.56 -14.83 27.49
C ASN A 394 -24.12 -13.76 26.46
N LEU A 395 -23.46 -12.69 26.90
CA LEU A 395 -23.05 -11.59 26.02
C LEU A 395 -21.88 -11.96 25.12
N ASP A 396 -20.94 -12.78 25.62
CA ASP A 396 -19.82 -13.26 24.81
C ASP A 396 -20.29 -14.28 23.78
N ASP A 397 -21.24 -15.16 24.13
CA ASP A 397 -21.87 -16.08 23.19
C ASP A 397 -22.69 -15.34 22.12
N LEU A 398 -23.49 -14.33 22.52
CA LEU A 398 -24.23 -13.49 21.57
C LEU A 398 -23.29 -12.71 20.65
N ARG A 399 -22.17 -12.22 21.19
CA ARG A 399 -21.15 -11.54 20.41
C ARG A 399 -20.46 -12.49 19.44
N TYR A 400 -20.17 -13.72 19.85
CA TYR A 400 -19.62 -14.75 18.98
C TYR A 400 -20.60 -15.10 17.86
N ASP A 401 -21.89 -15.25 18.16
CA ASP A 401 -22.91 -15.51 17.16
C ASP A 401 -23.10 -14.32 16.20
N LEU A 402 -23.01 -13.08 16.69
CA LEU A 402 -23.02 -11.89 15.84
C LEU A 402 -21.78 -11.81 14.95
N GLU A 403 -20.59 -12.06 15.49
CA GLU A 403 -19.35 -12.11 14.71
C GLU A 403 -19.41 -13.23 13.64
N ARG A 404 -20.02 -14.37 13.97
CA ARG A 404 -20.28 -15.47 13.03
C ARG A 404 -21.27 -15.06 11.93
N GLN A 405 -22.41 -14.47 12.28
CA GLN A 405 -23.41 -14.00 11.29
C GLN A 405 -22.84 -12.91 10.39
N ILE A 406 -22.01 -12.01 10.91
CA ILE A 406 -21.30 -11.01 10.10
C ILE A 406 -20.31 -11.69 9.16
N GLY A 407 -19.63 -12.75 9.61
CA GLY A 407 -18.77 -13.58 8.76
C GLY A 407 -19.53 -14.24 7.61
N GLU A 408 -20.64 -14.92 7.92
CA GLU A 408 -21.52 -15.58 6.95
C GLU A 408 -22.09 -14.58 5.93
N LEU A 409 -22.60 -13.42 6.38
CA LEU A 409 -23.10 -12.36 5.49
C LEU A 409 -22.00 -11.76 4.60
N ARG A 410 -20.76 -11.70 5.11
CA ARG A 410 -19.63 -11.19 4.33
C ARG A 410 -19.24 -12.18 3.25
N GLU A 411 -19.20 -13.47 3.55
CA GLU A 411 -18.96 -14.54 2.56
C GLU A 411 -20.06 -14.55 1.50
N GLU A 412 -21.33 -14.50 1.90
CA GLU A 412 -22.47 -14.41 0.96
C GLU A 412 -22.39 -13.16 0.06
N ALA A 413 -21.98 -12.02 0.62
CA ALA A 413 -21.79 -10.79 -0.16
C ALA A 413 -20.60 -10.89 -1.12
N GLU A 414 -19.50 -11.54 -0.72
CA GLU A 414 -18.34 -11.79 -1.57
C GLU A 414 -18.72 -12.73 -2.74
N ASP A 415 -19.45 -13.81 -2.48
CA ASP A 415 -19.96 -14.73 -3.50
C ASP A 415 -20.93 -14.05 -4.47
N LEU A 416 -21.86 -13.24 -3.96
CA LEU A 416 -22.82 -12.51 -4.80
C LEU A 416 -22.10 -11.49 -5.68
N LEU A 417 -21.10 -10.79 -5.14
CA LEU A 417 -20.29 -9.84 -5.92
C LEU A 417 -19.44 -10.54 -6.97
N GLU A 418 -18.82 -11.68 -6.65
CA GLU A 418 -18.03 -12.46 -7.60
C GLU A 418 -18.89 -12.94 -8.77
N ASN A 419 -20.03 -13.57 -8.47
CA ASN A 419 -20.98 -14.03 -9.48
C ASN A 419 -21.48 -12.87 -10.37
N ARG A 420 -21.81 -11.72 -9.77
CA ARG A 420 -22.29 -10.55 -10.51
C ARG A 420 -21.22 -9.91 -11.39
N VAL A 421 -19.97 -9.89 -10.93
CA VAL A 421 -18.85 -9.39 -11.71
C VAL A 421 -18.56 -10.33 -12.88
N GLU A 422 -18.59 -11.65 -12.65
CA GLU A 422 -18.37 -12.65 -13.70
C GLU A 422 -19.48 -12.60 -14.76
N GLU A 423 -20.74 -12.48 -14.36
CA GLU A 423 -21.89 -12.28 -15.27
C GLU A 423 -21.71 -11.00 -16.10
N GLY A 424 -21.36 -9.88 -15.46
CA GLY A 424 -21.12 -8.62 -16.16
C GLY A 424 -19.94 -8.69 -17.14
N ILE A 425 -18.89 -9.46 -16.83
CA ILE A 425 -17.77 -9.71 -17.74
C ILE A 425 -18.21 -10.59 -18.91
N ALA A 426 -19.01 -11.63 -18.66
CA ALA A 426 -19.51 -12.52 -19.69
C ALA A 426 -20.42 -11.78 -20.68
N ASP A 427 -21.29 -10.91 -20.19
CA ASP A 427 -22.16 -10.07 -21.03
C ASP A 427 -21.36 -9.06 -21.86
N ALA A 428 -20.41 -8.35 -21.24
CA ALA A 428 -19.54 -7.42 -21.96
C ALA A 428 -18.67 -8.13 -23.03
N LYS A 429 -18.23 -9.36 -22.75
CA LYS A 429 -17.49 -10.20 -23.70
C LYS A 429 -18.39 -10.62 -24.87
N ARG A 430 -19.65 -10.96 -24.62
CA ARG A 430 -20.63 -11.30 -25.65
C ARG A 430 -20.87 -10.10 -26.56
N GLU A 431 -21.19 -8.94 -25.98
CA GLU A 431 -21.41 -7.69 -26.73
C GLU A 431 -20.20 -7.29 -27.60
N LEU A 432 -18.98 -7.45 -27.07
CA LEU A 432 -17.77 -7.19 -27.85
C LEU A 432 -17.58 -8.18 -29.00
N THR A 433 -17.96 -9.44 -28.79
CA THR A 433 -17.87 -10.49 -29.82
C THR A 433 -18.85 -10.21 -30.96
N ASP A 434 -20.11 -9.89 -30.61
CA ASP A 434 -21.16 -9.54 -31.57
C ASP A 434 -20.76 -8.30 -32.38
N TYR A 435 -20.24 -7.25 -31.72
CA TYR A 435 -19.73 -6.06 -32.39
C TYR A 435 -18.57 -6.36 -33.36
N MET A 436 -17.67 -7.26 -32.97
CA MET A 436 -16.55 -7.66 -33.85
C MET A 436 -17.03 -8.48 -35.05
N GLU A 437 -18.06 -9.31 -34.88
CA GLU A 437 -18.68 -10.07 -35.97
C GLU A 437 -19.36 -9.13 -36.97
N ASP A 438 -20.15 -8.18 -36.50
CA ASP A 438 -20.78 -7.14 -37.33
C ASP A 438 -19.74 -6.34 -38.14
N GLN A 439 -18.66 -5.89 -37.49
CA GLN A 439 -17.59 -5.15 -38.16
C GLN A 439 -16.86 -5.99 -39.23
N VAL A 440 -16.71 -7.30 -39.00
CA VAL A 440 -16.10 -8.21 -39.97
C VAL A 440 -17.03 -8.45 -41.15
N ASP A 441 -18.33 -8.61 -40.92
CA ASP A 441 -19.32 -8.78 -41.98
C ASP A 441 -19.49 -7.51 -42.82
N ASP A 442 -19.47 -6.33 -42.20
CA ASP A 442 -19.45 -5.04 -42.91
C ASP A 442 -18.21 -4.94 -43.81
N ALA A 443 -17.02 -5.21 -43.27
CA ALA A 443 -15.77 -5.17 -44.03
C ALA A 443 -15.75 -6.18 -45.18
N LYS A 444 -16.31 -7.38 -44.96
CA LYS A 444 -16.47 -8.41 -45.98
C LYS A 444 -17.44 -7.95 -47.07
N GLY A 445 -18.56 -7.35 -46.69
CA GLY A 445 -19.54 -6.76 -47.62
C GLY A 445 -18.90 -5.69 -48.51
N ASP A 446 -18.09 -4.81 -47.93
CA ASP A 446 -17.37 -3.77 -48.67
C ASP A 446 -16.32 -4.34 -49.64
N ILE A 447 -15.58 -5.38 -49.23
CA ILE A 447 -14.61 -6.06 -50.10
C ILE A 447 -15.34 -6.75 -51.26
N MET A 448 -16.44 -7.46 -51.00
CA MET A 448 -17.24 -8.13 -52.03
C MET A 448 -17.83 -7.13 -53.02
N ARG A 449 -18.31 -5.98 -52.53
CA ARG A 449 -18.82 -4.90 -53.38
C ARG A 449 -17.72 -4.33 -54.28
N LYS A 450 -16.55 -4.00 -53.73
CA LYS A 450 -15.39 -3.52 -54.51
C LYS A 450 -14.89 -4.55 -55.52
N LEU A 451 -14.91 -5.84 -55.18
CA LEU A 451 -14.53 -6.91 -56.10
C LEU A 451 -15.52 -7.05 -57.26
N ALA A 452 -16.82 -6.97 -56.98
CA ALA A 452 -17.86 -6.98 -58.00
C ALA A 452 -17.72 -5.77 -58.94
N GLU A 453 -17.55 -4.56 -58.41
CA GLU A 453 -17.35 -3.32 -59.17
C GLU A 453 -16.09 -3.37 -60.04
N SER A 454 -14.96 -3.87 -59.51
CA SER A 454 -13.70 -3.97 -60.27
C SER A 454 -13.69 -5.09 -61.31
N SER A 455 -14.44 -6.18 -61.10
CA SER A 455 -14.52 -7.29 -62.07
C SER A 455 -15.13 -6.88 -63.41
N VAL A 456 -15.94 -5.81 -63.43
CA VAL A 456 -16.61 -5.30 -64.63
C VAL A 456 -15.63 -4.57 -65.58
N GLN A 457 -14.40 -4.25 -65.13
CA GLN A 457 -13.48 -3.39 -65.88
C GLN A 457 -12.28 -4.11 -66.54
N CYS A 458 -12.25 -5.45 -66.55
CA CYS A 458 -11.27 -6.21 -67.34
C CYS A 458 -11.78 -6.49 -68.76
N SER A 459 -11.89 -5.46 -69.60
CA SER A 459 -11.99 -5.65 -71.05
C SER A 459 -10.59 -5.99 -71.58
N ILE A 460 -10.34 -7.28 -71.84
CA ILE A 460 -9.11 -7.73 -72.49
C ILE A 460 -9.24 -7.39 -73.98
N ASN A 461 -8.59 -6.30 -74.41
CA ASN A 461 -8.42 -6.02 -75.83
C ASN A 461 -7.40 -7.02 -76.40
N PHE A 462 -7.89 -8.04 -77.09
CA PHE A 462 -7.06 -8.88 -77.95
C PHE A 462 -6.81 -8.15 -79.26
N ASP A 463 -5.61 -7.60 -79.41
CA ASP A 463 -5.13 -7.04 -80.67
C ASP A 463 -4.51 -8.20 -81.49
N PHE A 464 -5.27 -8.75 -82.43
CA PHE A 464 -4.77 -9.77 -83.36
C PHE A 464 -4.14 -9.06 -84.57
N ARG A 465 -2.82 -9.21 -84.71
CA ARG A 465 -2.04 -8.79 -85.88
C ARG A 465 -1.93 -9.89 -86.93
#